data_AF-A0A2H0EPY0-F1
#
_entry.id   AF-A0A2H0EPY0-F1
#
_cell.length_a   1.000
_cell.length_b   1.000
_cell.length_c   1.000
_cell.angle_alpha   90.00
_cell.angle_beta   90.00
_cell.angle_gamma   90.00
#
_symmetry.space_group_name_H-M   'P 1'
#
loop_
_entity.id
_entity.type
_entity.pdbx_description
1 polymer ?
#
loop_
_entity_poly.entity_id
_entity_poly.type
_entity_poly.pdbx_seq_one_letter_code
_entity_poly.pdbx_strand_id
1 'polypeptide(L)'
;MTTPEKIDDDQNNLMAQWEAARRRERAAALAQAKAMRTRLLCVARAAGAARICASYEGGGDSGAIGNVTAEPEAADAILRDAVVACTAPTWAHALQAMIPQQVERSFSSCVEEMFATLLEAQVGNWFDGDIETSGEIVWHVGEDPDRVTGEHSFIRRESEWTEWSSEDDEDGVLSPVALPADSADGES
;
A
#
# COMPACT_ATOMS: atom_id res chain seq x y z
N MET A 1 10.09 -41.74 14.18
CA MET A 1 8.67 -41.55 14.56
C MET A 1 8.61 -40.32 15.44
N THR A 2 8.13 -39.21 14.90
CA THR A 2 7.87 -37.98 15.64
C THR A 2 6.55 -38.17 16.38
N THR A 3 6.53 -38.00 17.70
CA THR A 3 5.30 -38.11 18.50
C THR A 3 4.41 -36.89 18.25
N PRO A 4 3.07 -37.01 18.33
CA PRO A 4 2.14 -35.90 18.11
C PRO A 4 2.46 -34.67 18.96
N GLU A 5 2.83 -34.88 20.22
CA GLU A 5 3.25 -33.84 21.18
C GLU A 5 4.47 -33.02 20.71
N LYS A 6 5.40 -33.66 19.98
CA LYS A 6 6.57 -32.98 19.42
C LYS A 6 6.24 -32.14 18.18
N ILE A 7 5.19 -32.51 17.43
CA ILE A 7 4.71 -31.75 16.27
C ILE A 7 4.05 -30.45 16.74
N ASP A 8 3.26 -30.51 17.82
CA ASP A 8 2.60 -29.33 18.40
C ASP A 8 3.62 -28.34 19.00
N ASP A 9 4.66 -28.83 19.69
CA ASP A 9 5.74 -27.99 20.22
C ASP A 9 6.56 -27.31 19.11
N ASP A 10 6.84 -28.03 18.01
CA ASP A 10 7.57 -27.47 16.86
C ASP A 10 6.72 -26.41 16.12
N GLN A 11 5.40 -26.62 15.98
CA GLN A 11 4.48 -25.63 15.40
C GLN A 11 4.32 -24.38 16.27
N ASN A 12 4.19 -24.55 17.59
CA ASN A 12 4.11 -23.43 18.54
C ASN A 12 5.41 -22.61 18.53
N ASN A 13 6.57 -23.28 18.46
CA ASN A 13 7.86 -22.60 18.34
C ASN A 13 8.02 -21.84 17.01
N LEU A 14 7.55 -22.41 15.89
CA LEU A 14 7.52 -21.74 14.59
C LEU A 14 6.63 -20.48 14.62
N MET A 15 5.42 -20.60 15.18
CA MET A 15 4.49 -19.46 15.33
C MET A 15 5.09 -18.35 16.19
N ALA A 16 5.70 -18.69 17.33
CA ALA A 16 6.36 -17.71 18.20
C ALA A 16 7.54 -17.01 17.50
N GLN A 17 8.31 -17.73 16.68
CA GLN A 17 9.39 -17.15 15.88
C GLN A 17 8.86 -16.19 14.81
N TRP A 18 7.76 -16.55 14.13
CA TRP A 18 7.12 -15.69 13.13
C TRP A 18 6.53 -14.42 13.74
N GLU A 19 5.88 -14.52 14.91
CA GLU A 19 5.39 -13.35 15.63
C GLU A 19 6.52 -12.44 16.11
N ALA A 20 7.63 -13.02 16.56
CA ALA A 20 8.82 -12.25 16.94
C ALA A 20 9.46 -11.56 15.73
N ALA A 21 9.50 -12.22 14.57
CA ALA A 21 9.96 -11.63 13.32
C ALA A 21 9.06 -10.46 12.88
N ARG A 22 7.73 -10.66 12.83
CA ARG A 22 6.76 -9.60 12.53
C ARG A 22 6.88 -8.41 13.47
N ARG A 23 7.07 -8.64 14.77
CA ARG A 23 7.30 -7.55 15.74
C ARG A 23 8.56 -6.75 15.45
N ARG A 24 9.65 -7.42 15.06
CA ARG A 24 10.91 -6.75 14.69
C ARG A 24 10.75 -5.95 13.40
N GLU A 25 10.10 -6.52 12.40
CA GLU A 25 9.84 -5.85 11.12
C GLU A 25 8.97 -4.61 11.32
N ARG A 26 7.87 -4.72 12.07
CA ARG A 26 7.02 -3.57 12.40
C ARG A 26 7.76 -2.49 13.18
N ALA A 27 8.61 -2.88 14.13
CA ALA A 27 9.43 -1.93 14.88
C ALA A 27 10.45 -1.20 13.97
N ALA A 28 11.05 -1.92 13.01
CA ALA A 28 11.97 -1.34 12.04
C ALA A 28 11.25 -0.39 11.07
N ALA A 29 10.07 -0.76 10.57
CA ALA A 29 9.23 0.08 9.72
C ALA A 29 8.81 1.37 10.43
N LEU A 30 8.38 1.27 11.71
CA LEU A 30 8.05 2.44 12.52
C LEU A 30 9.27 3.35 12.76
N ALA A 31 10.45 2.78 12.98
CA ALA A 31 11.68 3.56 13.12
C ALA A 31 12.04 4.29 11.81
N GLN A 32 11.87 3.62 10.67
CA GLN A 32 12.06 4.22 9.33
C GLN A 32 11.05 5.34 9.06
N ALA A 33 9.77 5.12 9.34
CA ALA A 33 8.73 6.15 9.21
C ALA A 33 9.04 7.38 10.09
N LYS A 34 9.53 7.18 11.32
CA LYS A 34 9.96 8.28 12.20
C LYS A 34 11.16 9.04 11.65
N ALA A 35 12.13 8.34 11.08
CA ALA A 35 13.28 8.98 10.42
C ALA A 35 12.84 9.79 9.18
N MET A 36 11.94 9.21 8.36
CA MET A 36 11.36 9.86 7.18
C MET A 36 10.61 11.14 7.56
N ARG A 37 9.77 11.05 8.60
CA ARG A 37 8.99 12.16 9.15
C ARG A 37 9.83 13.39 9.43
N THR A 38 11.02 13.21 10.00
CA THR A 38 11.91 14.33 10.33
C THR A 38 12.33 15.10 9.07
N ARG A 39 12.61 14.39 7.96
CA ARG A 39 12.96 15.02 6.68
C ARG A 39 11.75 15.69 6.04
N LEU A 40 10.61 14.99 6.03
CA LEU A 40 9.35 15.53 5.55
C LEU A 40 8.96 16.80 6.30
N LEU A 41 9.19 16.86 7.61
CA LEU A 41 8.84 18.00 8.45
C LEU A 41 9.64 19.24 8.05
N CYS A 42 10.93 19.08 7.75
CA CYS A 42 11.76 20.18 7.29
C CYS A 42 11.25 20.75 5.96
N VAL A 43 10.91 19.88 5.00
CA VAL A 43 10.40 20.28 3.68
C VAL A 43 9.02 20.94 3.80
N ALA A 44 8.10 20.34 4.57
CA ALA A 44 6.76 20.88 4.81
C ALA A 44 6.79 22.25 5.48
N ARG A 45 7.65 22.45 6.49
CA ARG A 45 7.82 23.75 7.15
C ARG A 45 8.46 24.80 6.24
N ALA A 46 9.44 24.42 5.43
CA ALA A 46 10.05 25.32 4.45
C ALA A 46 9.03 25.80 3.41
N ALA A 47 8.08 24.93 3.03
CA ALA A 47 6.96 25.27 2.16
C ALA A 47 5.84 26.07 2.87
N GLY A 48 5.92 26.23 4.20
CA GLY A 48 4.89 26.93 4.97
C GLY A 48 3.61 26.11 5.19
N ALA A 49 3.67 24.78 5.07
CA ALA A 49 2.52 23.92 5.32
C ALA A 49 2.15 23.90 6.82
N ALA A 50 0.89 24.15 7.11
CA ALA A 50 0.26 23.97 8.41
C ALA A 50 -0.26 22.54 8.60
N ARG A 51 -0.82 21.94 7.53
CA ARG A 51 -1.41 20.60 7.54
C ARG A 51 -1.05 19.85 6.26
N ILE A 52 -0.87 18.54 6.38
CA ILE A 52 -0.80 17.60 5.25
C ILE A 52 -1.95 16.62 5.41
N CYS A 53 -2.84 16.55 4.43
CA CYS A 53 -3.99 15.66 4.41
C CYS A 53 -3.77 14.57 3.38
N ALA A 54 -4.23 13.36 3.67
CA ALA A 54 -4.31 12.32 2.68
C ALA A 54 -5.60 11.51 2.80
N SER A 55 -6.25 11.29 1.66
CA SER A 55 -7.32 10.31 1.56
C SER A 55 -6.72 8.92 1.36
N TYR A 56 -7.34 7.91 1.94
CA TYR A 56 -6.94 6.53 1.71
C TYR A 56 -8.17 5.64 1.55
N GLU A 57 -7.99 4.61 0.74
CA GLU A 57 -8.96 3.57 0.49
C GLU A 57 -8.21 2.23 0.52
N GLY A 58 -8.67 1.33 1.35
CA GLY A 58 -8.19 -0.04 1.45
C GLY A 58 -9.34 -1.02 1.37
N GLY A 59 -9.09 -2.16 0.75
CA GLY A 59 -10.06 -3.24 0.60
C GLY A 59 -9.61 -4.22 -0.47
N GLY A 60 -9.99 -5.49 -0.34
CA GLY A 60 -9.42 -6.55 -1.17
C GLY A 60 -7.95 -6.81 -0.79
N ASP A 61 -7.11 -7.17 -1.77
CA ASP A 61 -5.69 -7.50 -1.51
C ASP A 61 -4.75 -6.27 -1.51
N SER A 62 -5.31 -5.05 -1.46
CA SER A 62 -4.54 -3.82 -1.61
C SER A 62 -5.13 -2.63 -0.86
N GLY A 63 -4.25 -1.67 -0.52
CA GLY A 63 -4.63 -0.37 -0.01
C GLY A 63 -3.82 0.72 -0.69
N ALA A 64 -4.47 1.84 -0.98
CA ALA A 64 -3.85 2.97 -1.63
C ALA A 64 -4.11 4.25 -0.83
N ILE A 65 -3.06 5.06 -0.70
CA ILE A 65 -3.21 6.48 -0.40
C ILE A 65 -3.58 7.14 -1.73
N GLY A 66 -4.76 7.76 -1.79
CA GLY A 66 -5.33 8.26 -3.05
C GLY A 66 -4.78 9.62 -3.44
N ASN A 67 -4.92 10.61 -2.55
CA ASN A 67 -4.47 11.97 -2.80
C ASN A 67 -3.78 12.54 -1.56
N VAL A 68 -2.63 13.19 -1.74
CA VAL A 68 -1.92 13.92 -0.68
C VAL A 68 -1.95 15.41 -1.01
N THR A 69 -2.52 16.20 -0.10
CA THR A 69 -2.60 17.66 -0.25
C THR A 69 -1.99 18.36 0.96
N ALA A 70 -1.56 19.59 0.77
CA ALA A 70 -1.09 20.46 1.84
C ALA A 70 -1.97 21.70 1.99
N GLU A 71 -1.99 22.23 3.21
CA GLU A 71 -2.59 23.53 3.48
C GLU A 71 -1.57 24.48 4.11
N PRO A 72 -1.57 25.77 3.75
CA PRO A 72 -2.44 26.41 2.75
C PRO A 72 -2.10 25.95 1.31
N GLU A 73 -3.00 26.22 0.34
CA GLU A 73 -2.83 25.81 -1.07
C GLU A 73 -1.49 26.29 -1.69
N ALA A 74 -0.98 27.44 -1.24
CA ALA A 74 0.34 27.91 -1.66
C ALA A 74 1.49 26.96 -1.26
N ALA A 75 1.37 26.27 -0.11
CA ALA A 75 2.32 25.25 0.31
C ALA A 75 2.15 23.98 -0.54
N ASP A 76 0.92 23.60 -0.90
CA ASP A 76 0.65 22.47 -1.78
C ASP A 76 1.35 22.60 -3.12
N ALA A 77 1.25 23.78 -3.75
CA ALA A 77 1.92 24.07 -5.01
C ALA A 77 3.44 23.87 -4.94
N ILE A 78 4.08 24.26 -3.83
CA ILE A 78 5.52 24.06 -3.62
C ILE A 78 5.84 22.58 -3.38
N LEU A 79 5.01 21.89 -2.60
CA LEU A 79 5.26 20.50 -2.20
C LEU A 79 5.04 19.49 -3.33
N ARG A 80 4.20 19.80 -4.32
CA ARG A 80 4.02 18.96 -5.52
C ARG A 80 5.33 18.72 -6.27
N ASP A 81 6.20 19.73 -6.33
CA ASP A 81 7.49 19.66 -7.01
C ASP A 81 8.65 19.33 -6.06
N ALA A 82 8.38 19.20 -4.76
CA ALA A 82 9.42 18.95 -3.77
C ALA A 82 9.92 17.50 -3.84
N VAL A 83 11.24 17.35 -3.73
CA VAL A 83 11.93 16.06 -3.63
C VAL A 83 12.58 15.89 -2.27
N VAL A 84 12.56 14.65 -1.79
CA VAL A 84 13.06 14.25 -0.49
C VAL A 84 14.10 13.15 -0.68
N ALA A 85 15.30 13.38 -0.16
CA ALA A 85 16.32 12.35 -0.08
C ALA A 85 15.93 11.31 0.98
N CYS A 86 15.78 10.07 0.56
CA CYS A 86 15.39 8.94 1.40
C CYS A 86 16.30 7.73 1.15
N THR A 87 16.25 6.77 2.07
CA THR A 87 16.94 5.50 1.90
C THR A 87 15.93 4.47 1.45
N ALA A 88 16.16 3.89 0.28
CA ALA A 88 15.33 2.82 -0.27
C ALA A 88 16.21 1.60 -0.56
N PRO A 89 15.64 0.38 -0.46
CA PRO A 89 16.35 -0.82 -0.84
C PRO A 89 16.40 -0.91 -2.37
N THR A 90 17.61 -1.01 -2.92
CA THR A 90 17.85 -1.20 -4.37
C THR A 90 18.53 -2.53 -4.60
N TRP A 91 18.13 -3.25 -5.65
CA TRP A 91 18.78 -4.49 -6.05
C TRP A 91 20.16 -4.19 -6.65
N ALA A 92 21.23 -4.60 -5.96
CA ALA A 92 22.59 -4.52 -6.48
C ALA A 92 22.94 -5.81 -7.22
N HIS A 93 22.83 -5.80 -8.55
CA HIS A 93 23.15 -6.95 -9.41
C HIS A 93 24.53 -7.55 -9.14
N ALA A 94 25.54 -6.72 -8.86
CA ALA A 94 26.90 -7.16 -8.58
C ALA A 94 27.03 -7.98 -7.27
N LEU A 95 26.17 -7.70 -6.28
CA LEU A 95 26.17 -8.38 -4.99
C LEU A 95 25.07 -9.44 -4.87
N GLN A 96 24.19 -9.53 -5.88
CA GLN A 96 22.97 -10.34 -5.85
C GLN A 96 22.19 -10.16 -4.54
N ALA A 97 22.10 -8.90 -4.08
CA ALA A 97 21.51 -8.56 -2.80
C ALA A 97 20.81 -7.19 -2.85
N MET A 98 19.81 -7.01 -1.99
CA MET A 98 19.21 -5.70 -1.72
C MET A 98 20.16 -4.90 -0.85
N ILE A 99 20.53 -3.69 -1.27
CA ILE A 99 21.34 -2.76 -0.49
C ILE A 99 20.59 -1.45 -0.24
N PRO A 100 20.77 -0.79 0.90
CA PRO A 100 20.24 0.54 1.12
C PRO A 100 20.98 1.55 0.24
N GLN A 101 20.25 2.31 -0.58
CA GLN A 101 20.80 3.43 -1.34
C GLN A 101 20.05 4.73 -1.02
N GLN A 102 20.77 5.85 -1.10
CA GLN A 102 20.13 7.16 -1.10
C GLN A 102 19.48 7.39 -2.47
N VAL A 103 18.20 7.71 -2.44
CA VAL A 103 17.41 8.05 -3.63
C VAL A 103 16.60 9.31 -3.36
N GLU A 104 16.30 10.06 -4.41
CA GLU A 104 15.38 11.18 -4.35
C GLU A 104 14.00 10.71 -4.81
N ARG A 105 12.98 11.01 -4.00
CA ARG A 105 11.58 10.70 -4.30
C ARG A 105 10.73 11.94 -4.09
N SER A 106 9.58 12.01 -4.75
CA SER A 106 8.63 13.10 -4.52
C SER A 106 8.21 13.15 -3.05
N PHE A 107 7.90 14.36 -2.58
CA PHE A 107 7.38 14.56 -1.23
C PHE A 107 6.11 13.73 -1.00
N SER A 108 5.19 13.70 -1.97
CA SER A 108 3.94 12.93 -1.89
C SER A 108 4.21 11.44 -1.65
N SER A 109 5.07 10.80 -2.44
CA SER A 109 5.36 9.37 -2.28
C SER A 109 6.03 9.03 -0.95
N CYS A 110 6.84 9.95 -0.40
CA CYS A 110 7.42 9.76 0.93
C CYS A 110 6.36 9.94 2.05
N VAL A 111 5.39 10.85 1.87
CA VAL A 111 4.25 11.00 2.79
C VAL A 111 3.34 9.77 2.73
N GLU A 112 3.04 9.26 1.54
CA GLU A 112 2.23 8.06 1.33
C GLU A 112 2.82 6.86 2.09
N GLU A 113 4.13 6.62 1.98
CA GLU A 113 4.82 5.54 2.70
C GLU A 113 4.75 5.74 4.22
N MET A 114 4.95 6.98 4.68
CA MET A 114 4.84 7.31 6.10
C MET A 114 3.41 7.05 6.62
N PHE A 115 2.39 7.50 5.89
CA PHE A 115 0.99 7.31 6.27
C PHE A 115 0.56 5.85 6.19
N ALA A 116 0.95 5.11 5.15
CA ALA A 116 0.69 3.67 5.05
C ALA A 116 1.25 2.91 6.27
N THR A 117 2.49 3.24 6.68
CA THR A 117 3.13 2.63 7.86
C THR A 117 2.38 2.98 9.16
N LEU A 118 1.92 4.24 9.30
CA LEU A 118 1.17 4.69 10.47
C LEU A 118 -0.23 4.07 10.52
N LEU A 119 -0.92 3.97 9.38
CA LEU A 119 -2.22 3.32 9.25
C LEU A 119 -2.14 1.83 9.57
N GLU A 120 -1.13 1.12 9.04
CA GLU A 120 -0.88 -0.27 9.41
C GLU A 120 -0.59 -0.41 10.92
N ALA A 121 0.09 0.56 11.52
CA ALA A 121 0.37 0.55 12.95
C ALA A 121 -0.86 0.85 13.82
N GLN A 122 -1.80 1.68 13.35
CA GLN A 122 -2.95 2.13 14.14
C GLN A 122 -4.20 1.28 13.90
N VAL A 123 -4.49 0.98 12.63
CA VAL A 123 -5.70 0.29 12.20
C VAL A 123 -5.45 -1.21 12.05
N GLY A 124 -4.26 -1.60 11.59
CA GLY A 124 -3.91 -3.00 11.33
C GLY A 124 -4.66 -3.54 10.11
N ASN A 125 -3.94 -4.20 9.18
CA ASN A 125 -4.49 -4.75 7.94
C ASN A 125 -5.59 -3.86 7.31
N TRP A 126 -5.34 -2.57 7.13
CA TRP A 126 -6.30 -1.66 6.51
C TRP A 126 -6.56 -1.98 5.02
N PHE A 127 -5.78 -2.92 4.48
CA PHE A 127 -5.87 -3.54 3.16
C PHE A 127 -6.28 -5.03 3.26
N ASP A 128 -6.99 -5.45 4.31
CA ASP A 128 -7.49 -6.83 4.41
C ASP A 128 -8.63 -7.08 3.41
N GLY A 129 -8.65 -8.26 2.80
CA GLY A 129 -9.64 -8.64 1.78
C GLY A 129 -11.09 -8.54 2.26
N ASP A 130 -11.28 -8.77 3.56
CA ASP A 130 -12.59 -8.82 4.21
C ASP A 130 -13.04 -7.47 4.80
N ILE A 131 -12.18 -6.44 4.80
CA ILE A 131 -12.44 -5.15 5.44
C ILE A 131 -12.12 -4.02 4.48
N GLU A 132 -13.16 -3.36 3.98
CA GLU A 132 -13.00 -2.07 3.33
C GLU A 132 -12.76 -1.01 4.40
N THR A 133 -11.59 -0.38 4.37
CA THR A 133 -11.23 0.73 5.24
C THR A 133 -10.99 1.96 4.40
N SER A 134 -11.73 3.03 4.62
CA SER A 134 -11.49 4.31 3.94
C SER A 134 -11.56 5.46 4.93
N GLY A 135 -10.88 6.55 4.60
CA GLY A 135 -10.88 7.73 5.46
C GLY A 135 -9.89 8.79 5.05
N GLU A 136 -9.66 9.72 5.97
CA GLU A 136 -8.70 10.79 5.83
C GLU A 136 -7.72 10.76 7.00
N ILE A 137 -6.44 10.92 6.70
CA ILE A 137 -5.37 11.09 7.69
C ILE A 137 -4.75 12.48 7.53
N VAL A 138 -4.59 13.18 8.65
CA VAL A 138 -4.12 14.56 8.72
C VAL A 138 -2.92 14.66 9.64
N TRP A 139 -1.82 15.20 9.13
CA TRP A 139 -0.62 15.53 9.88
C TRP A 139 -0.53 17.03 10.17
N HIS A 140 -0.49 17.39 11.44
CA HIS A 140 -0.55 18.78 11.94
C HIS A 140 0.85 19.44 12.00
N VAL A 141 1.48 19.66 10.85
CA VAL A 141 2.85 20.19 10.70
C VAL A 141 3.12 21.46 11.52
N GLY A 142 2.18 22.40 11.53
CA GLY A 142 2.34 23.74 12.10
C GLY A 142 2.11 23.82 13.62
N GLU A 143 1.22 23.00 14.16
CA GLU A 143 0.81 23.06 15.57
C GLU A 143 1.56 22.04 16.43
N ASP A 144 1.44 20.77 16.06
CA ASP A 144 2.04 19.64 16.76
C ASP A 144 2.55 18.66 15.70
N PRO A 145 3.84 18.76 15.34
CA PRO A 145 4.40 17.92 14.29
C PRO A 145 4.42 16.45 14.69
N ASP A 146 4.20 16.12 15.98
CA ASP A 146 4.07 14.75 16.46
C ASP A 146 2.64 14.20 16.37
N ARG A 147 1.65 15.07 16.20
CA ARG A 147 0.23 14.72 16.06
C ARG A 147 -0.13 14.34 14.62
N VAL A 148 -0.63 13.12 14.49
CA VAL A 148 -1.36 12.65 13.32
C VAL A 148 -2.76 12.28 13.79
N THR A 149 -3.78 12.79 13.11
CA THR A 149 -5.19 12.47 13.38
C THR A 149 -5.80 11.85 12.14
N GLY A 150 -6.89 11.11 12.28
CA GLY A 150 -7.64 10.65 11.13
C GLY A 150 -9.06 10.30 11.52
N GLU A 151 -9.96 10.43 10.56
CA GLU A 151 -11.30 9.85 10.62
C GLU A 151 -11.29 8.63 9.71
N HIS A 152 -11.73 7.49 10.24
CA HIS A 152 -11.65 6.20 9.59
C HIS A 152 -13.03 5.55 9.61
N SER A 153 -13.47 5.04 8.46
CA SER A 153 -14.68 4.24 8.33
C SER A 153 -14.31 2.80 8.01
N PHE A 154 -15.10 1.87 8.52
CA PHE A 154 -14.90 0.43 8.38
C PHE A 154 -16.18 -0.20 7.87
N ILE A 155 -16.08 -0.92 6.75
CA ILE A 155 -17.14 -1.77 6.24
C ILE A 155 -16.57 -3.19 6.16
N ARG A 156 -17.02 -4.05 7.07
CA ARG A 156 -16.72 -5.48 6.97
C ARG A 156 -17.58 -6.04 5.85
N ARG A 157 -16.95 -6.61 4.82
CA ARG A 157 -17.69 -7.41 3.85
C ARG A 157 -18.14 -8.69 4.56
N GLU A 158 -19.43 -8.88 4.71
CA GLU A 158 -19.96 -10.22 4.91
C GLU A 158 -19.75 -10.92 3.57
N SER A 159 -18.71 -11.75 3.48
CA SER A 159 -18.46 -12.56 2.30
C SER A 159 -19.65 -13.49 2.10
N GLU A 160 -20.58 -13.11 1.23
CA GLU A 160 -21.37 -14.09 0.50
C GLU A 160 -20.35 -14.84 -0.36
N TRP A 161 -19.90 -15.98 0.16
CA TRP A 161 -19.21 -16.98 -0.63
C TRP A 161 -20.14 -17.37 -1.77
N THR A 162 -20.02 -16.71 -2.91
CA THR A 162 -20.53 -17.26 -4.16
C THR A 162 -19.62 -18.44 -4.45
N GLU A 163 -20.11 -19.63 -4.09
CA GLU A 163 -19.53 -20.90 -4.51
C GLU A 163 -19.19 -20.76 -6.00
N TRP A 164 -17.91 -20.87 -6.35
CA TRP A 164 -17.51 -20.88 -7.75
C TRP A 164 -18.21 -22.08 -8.39
N SER A 165 -19.36 -21.85 -9.04
CA SER A 165 -20.06 -22.91 -9.74
C SER A 165 -19.13 -23.38 -10.84
N SER A 166 -18.66 -24.61 -10.74
CA SER A 166 -17.87 -25.32 -11.74
C SER A 166 -18.69 -25.63 -13.01
N GLU A 167 -19.66 -24.78 -13.37
CA GLU A 167 -20.60 -24.98 -14.49
C GLU A 167 -20.15 -24.26 -15.78
N ASP A 168 -19.05 -23.51 -15.77
CA ASP A 168 -18.48 -22.87 -16.97
C ASP A 168 -17.40 -23.72 -17.69
N ASP A 169 -17.35 -25.03 -17.42
CA ASP A 169 -16.58 -26.02 -18.19
C ASP A 169 -17.47 -26.82 -19.17
N GLU A 170 -18.56 -26.23 -19.69
CA GLU A 170 -19.23 -26.77 -20.88
C GLU A 170 -18.60 -26.21 -22.16
N ASP A 171 -17.79 -27.08 -22.78
CA ASP A 171 -17.36 -27.08 -24.17
C ASP A 171 -18.25 -26.22 -25.11
N GLY A 172 -17.83 -24.98 -25.31
CA GLY A 172 -18.31 -24.13 -26.39
C GLY A 172 -17.87 -24.70 -27.73
N VAL A 173 -18.68 -25.61 -28.28
CA VAL A 173 -18.60 -26.10 -29.67
C VAL A 173 -18.47 -24.90 -30.61
N LEU A 174 -17.27 -24.71 -31.17
CA LEU A 174 -17.04 -23.75 -32.24
C LEU A 174 -17.87 -24.16 -33.46
N SER A 175 -19.04 -23.55 -33.62
CA SER A 175 -19.77 -23.59 -34.89
C SER A 175 -18.94 -22.90 -35.96
N PRO A 176 -18.66 -23.54 -37.11
CA PRO A 176 -17.88 -22.90 -38.16
C PRO A 176 -18.68 -21.75 -38.77
N VAL A 177 -18.17 -20.53 -38.61
CA VAL A 177 -18.66 -19.35 -39.33
C VAL A 177 -18.41 -19.57 -40.82
N ALA A 178 -19.50 -19.66 -41.59
CA ALA A 178 -19.45 -19.65 -43.05
C ALA A 178 -18.96 -18.28 -43.54
N LEU A 179 -17.88 -18.27 -44.31
CA LEU A 179 -17.37 -17.09 -45.01
C LEU A 179 -18.40 -16.62 -46.05
N PRO A 180 -18.71 -15.32 -46.14
CA PRO A 180 -19.50 -14.80 -47.25
C PRO A 180 -18.71 -14.88 -48.56
N ALA A 181 -19.40 -15.32 -49.62
CA ALA A 181 -18.87 -15.42 -50.96
C ALA A 181 -18.51 -14.04 -51.52
N ASP A 182 -17.26 -13.90 -51.96
CA ASP A 182 -16.74 -12.73 -52.66
C ASP A 182 -17.44 -12.66 -54.03
N SER A 183 -18.35 -11.71 -54.19
CA SER A 183 -18.95 -11.37 -55.47
C SER A 183 -17.94 -10.53 -56.27
N ALA A 184 -17.24 -11.19 -57.18
CA ALA A 184 -16.62 -10.56 -58.33
C ALA A 184 -17.69 -9.96 -59.24
N ASP A 185 -17.53 -8.69 -59.59
CA ASP A 185 -17.90 -8.03 -60.85
C ASP A 185 -17.72 -6.50 -60.62
N GLY A 186 -17.01 -5.71 -61.43
CA GLY A 186 -16.38 -5.98 -62.72
C GLY A 186 -15.69 -4.71 -63.27
N GLU A 187 -15.26 -4.84 -64.52
CA GLU A 187 -14.94 -3.80 -65.51
C GLU A 187 -13.80 -2.80 -65.24
N SER A 188 -12.65 -3.05 -65.89
CA SER A 188 -12.16 -2.26 -67.04
C SER A 188 -11.02 -3.00 -67.76
#